data_AF-A0A920KN79-F1
#
_entry.id   AF-A0A920KN79-F1
#
_cell.length_a   1.000
_cell.length_b   1.000
_cell.length_c   1.000
_cell.angle_alpha   90.00
_cell.angle_beta   90.00
_cell.angle_gamma   90.00
#
_symmetry.space_group_name_H-M   'P 1'
#
loop_
_entity.id
_entity.type
_entity.pdbx_description
1 polymer ?
#
loop_
_entity_poly.entity_id
_entity_poly.type
_entity_poly.pdbx_seq_one_letter_code
_entity_poly.pdbx_strand_id
1 'polypeptide(L)'
;MVPRLSMLEYMNVASVADFALDSFPVSGGVTTLHALWMGLPVLTMTPNTPIAMQTYSGNTLRLVGLDECVTTSHQEVVARAAEWIQIRR
;
A
#
# COMPACT_ATOMS: atom_id res chain seq x y z
N MET A 1 -3.52 -18.05 3.86
CA MET A 1 -2.42 -17.52 3.02
C MET A 1 -2.71 -17.88 1.58
N VAL A 2 -2.48 -16.95 0.65
CA VAL A 2 -2.62 -17.21 -0.80
C VAL A 2 -1.37 -17.97 -1.28
N PRO A 3 -1.48 -19.03 -2.10
CA PRO A 3 -0.33 -19.74 -2.65
C PRO A 3 0.43 -18.89 -3.67
N ARG A 4 1.59 -19.37 -4.16
CA ARG A 4 2.26 -18.74 -5.30
C ARG A 4 1.36 -18.87 -6.53
N LEU A 5 1.07 -17.74 -7.18
CA LEU A 5 0.22 -17.65 -8.37
C LEU A 5 1.07 -17.37 -9.62
N SER A 6 0.51 -17.63 -10.81
CA SER A 6 1.03 -17.04 -12.03
C SER A 6 0.87 -15.51 -12.00
N MET A 7 1.61 -14.79 -12.85
CA MET A 7 1.53 -13.32 -12.86
C MET A 7 0.10 -12.82 -13.16
N LEU A 8 -0.59 -13.48 -14.09
CA LEU A 8 -1.96 -13.11 -14.46
C LEU A 8 -2.94 -13.32 -13.29
N GLU A 9 -2.85 -14.47 -12.63
CA GLU A 9 -3.68 -14.76 -11.46
C GLU A 9 -3.39 -13.81 -10.29
N TYR A 10 -2.12 -13.48 -10.06
CA TYR A 10 -1.72 -12.48 -9.06
C TYR A 10 -2.32 -11.11 -9.36
N MET A 11 -2.22 -10.64 -10.61
CA MET A 11 -2.78 -9.33 -11.00
C MET A 11 -4.31 -9.30 -10.94
N ASN A 12 -4.98 -10.47 -10.96
CA ASN A 12 -6.43 -10.55 -10.79
C ASN A 12 -6.88 -10.46 -9.33
N VAL A 13 -5.97 -10.58 -8.36
CA VAL A 13 -6.31 -10.49 -6.92
C VAL A 13 -6.91 -9.12 -6.57
N ALA A 14 -6.56 -8.05 -7.28
CA ALA A 14 -7.14 -6.74 -7.03
C ALA A 14 -8.64 -6.65 -7.29
N SER A 15 -9.22 -7.57 -8.07
CA SER A 15 -10.67 -7.59 -8.35
C SER A 15 -11.54 -7.73 -7.10
N VAL A 16 -10.97 -8.19 -5.98
CA VAL A 16 -11.67 -8.41 -4.71
C VAL A 16 -11.16 -7.51 -3.58
N ALA A 17 -10.32 -6.51 -3.88
CA ALA A 17 -9.73 -5.62 -2.89
C ALA A 17 -10.09 -4.16 -3.17
N ASP A 18 -10.27 -3.37 -2.12
CA ASP A 18 -10.55 -1.93 -2.23
C ASP A 18 -9.27 -1.08 -2.19
N PHE A 19 -8.26 -1.54 -1.44
CA PHE A 19 -6.96 -0.93 -1.28
C PHE A 19 -5.94 -1.96 -0.80
N ALA A 20 -4.65 -1.66 -0.94
CA ALA A 20 -3.57 -2.46 -0.38
C ALA A 20 -3.03 -1.81 0.90
N LEU A 21 -2.70 -2.62 1.90
CA LEU A 21 -1.97 -2.19 3.08
C LEU A 21 -0.50 -2.56 2.93
N ASP A 22 0.38 -1.57 3.03
CA ASP A 22 1.82 -1.79 2.94
C ASP A 22 2.39 -2.39 4.23
N SER A 23 3.50 -3.11 4.09
CA SER A 23 4.19 -3.74 5.22
C SER A 23 5.19 -2.81 5.89
N PHE A 24 5.46 -3.09 7.17
CA PHE A 24 6.49 -2.45 7.98
C PHE A 24 7.23 -3.55 8.77
N PRO A 25 8.57 -3.46 9.01
CA PRO A 25 9.47 -2.34 8.72
C PRO A 25 10.01 -2.30 7.29
N VAL A 26 9.81 -3.36 6.52
CA VAL A 26 10.17 -3.42 5.10
C VAL A 26 8.91 -3.20 4.29
N SER A 27 8.88 -2.07 3.59
CA SER A 27 7.79 -1.65 2.73
C SER A 27 7.91 -2.29 1.34
N GLY A 28 6.81 -2.27 0.60
CA GLY A 28 6.75 -2.71 -0.79
C GLY A 28 7.64 -1.88 -1.73
N GLY A 29 7.82 -2.42 -2.93
CA GLY A 29 8.47 -1.73 -4.03
C GLY A 29 7.77 -2.10 -5.33
N VAL A 30 8.15 -3.22 -5.93
CA VAL A 30 7.46 -3.75 -7.13
C VAL A 30 6.00 -4.11 -6.83
N THR A 31 5.71 -4.66 -5.66
CA THR A 31 4.32 -4.95 -5.23
C THR A 31 3.45 -3.69 -5.13
N THR A 32 4.03 -2.56 -4.71
CA THR A 32 3.36 -1.25 -4.69
C THR A 32 3.04 -0.79 -6.11
N LEU A 33 4.00 -0.92 -7.04
CA LEU A 33 3.77 -0.60 -8.45
C LEU A 33 2.70 -1.50 -9.07
N HIS A 34 2.67 -2.79 -8.74
CA HIS A 34 1.61 -3.69 -9.18
C HIS A 34 0.25 -3.27 -8.63
N ALA A 35 0.15 -2.95 -7.34
CA ALA A 35 -1.10 -2.48 -6.73
C ALA A 35 -1.63 -1.22 -7.44
N LEU A 36 -0.76 -0.25 -7.68
CA LEU A 36 -1.10 0.96 -8.43
C LEU A 36 -1.53 0.65 -9.87
N TRP A 37 -0.84 -0.27 -10.56
CA TRP A 37 -1.21 -0.72 -11.91
C TRP A 37 -2.58 -1.39 -11.94
N MET A 38 -2.94 -2.11 -10.88
CA MET A 38 -4.24 -2.72 -10.70
C MET A 38 -5.33 -1.72 -10.26
N GLY A 39 -4.99 -0.44 -10.08
CA GLY A 39 -5.93 0.59 -9.64
C GLY A 39 -6.22 0.61 -8.14
N LEU A 40 -5.41 -0.09 -7.32
CA LEU A 40 -5.54 -0.08 -5.87
C LEU A 40 -4.67 1.02 -5.25
N PRO A 41 -5.24 1.93 -4.44
CA PRO A 41 -4.43 2.80 -3.59
C PRO A 41 -3.68 1.95 -2.55
N VAL A 42 -2.48 2.41 -2.15
CA VAL A 42 -1.62 1.69 -1.20
C VAL A 42 -1.45 2.53 0.06
N LEU A 43 -2.03 2.11 1.18
CA LEU A 43 -1.85 2.78 2.47
C LEU A 43 -0.52 2.34 3.09
N THR A 44 0.40 3.30 3.30
CA THR A 44 1.73 3.03 3.87
C THR A 44 1.99 3.87 5.12
N MET A 45 2.99 3.46 5.91
CA MET A 45 3.51 4.21 7.05
C MET A 45 4.95 4.67 6.79
N THR A 46 5.24 5.92 7.15
CA THR A 46 6.59 6.48 7.07
C THR A 46 7.52 5.75 8.06
N PRO A 47 8.61 5.14 7.60
CA PRO A 47 9.52 4.42 8.47
C PRO A 47 10.43 5.38 9.26
N ASN A 48 11.08 4.88 10.30
CA ASN A 48 11.95 5.66 11.20
C ASN A 48 13.45 5.36 11.02
N THR A 49 13.83 4.58 10.01
CA THR A 49 15.25 4.27 9.71
C THR A 49 15.67 4.86 8.36
N PRO A 50 16.91 5.38 8.22
CA PRO A 50 17.38 5.97 6.97
C PRO A 50 17.31 5.03 5.76
N ILE A 51 17.57 3.74 5.97
CA ILE A 51 17.54 2.75 4.88
C ILE A 51 16.12 2.50 4.38
N ALA A 52 15.14 2.35 5.28
CA ALA A 52 13.74 2.15 4.90
C ALA A 52 13.14 3.42 4.28
N MET A 53 13.54 4.61 4.75
CA MET A 53 13.10 5.89 4.18
C MET A 53 13.48 6.05 2.70
N GLN A 54 14.53 5.39 2.22
CA GLN A 54 14.93 5.47 0.81
C GLN A 54 14.10 4.56 -0.10
N THR A 55 13.57 3.46 0.44
CA THR A 55 12.98 2.38 -0.37
C THR A 55 11.47 2.19 -0.17
N TYR A 56 10.87 2.87 0.80
CA TYR A 56 9.44 2.68 1.10
C TYR A 56 8.51 3.28 0.04
N SER A 57 7.33 2.68 -0.08
CA SER A 57 6.25 3.03 -1.01
C SER A 57 5.84 4.49 -0.99
N GLY A 58 5.99 5.18 0.14
CA GLY A 58 5.59 6.58 0.26
C GLY A 58 6.41 7.53 -0.64
N ASN A 59 7.60 7.12 -1.08
CA ASN A 59 8.35 7.86 -2.10
C ASN A 59 7.67 7.78 -3.47
N THR A 60 7.18 6.60 -3.84
CA THR A 60 6.43 6.38 -5.08
C THR A 60 5.06 7.05 -5.03
N LEU A 61 4.35 6.93 -3.91
CA LEU A 61 2.98 7.48 -3.77
C LEU A 61 2.95 9.00 -3.90
N ARG A 62 3.89 9.70 -3.26
CA ARG A 62 4.02 11.17 -3.41
C ARG A 62 4.37 11.58 -4.84
N LEU A 63 5.19 10.79 -5.54
CA LEU A 63 5.53 11.08 -6.92
C LEU A 63 4.30 11.02 -7.85
N VAL A 64 3.35 10.13 -7.56
CA VAL A 64 2.10 10.00 -8.33
C VAL A 64 0.93 10.80 -7.74
N GLY A 65 1.19 11.67 -6.75
CA GLY A 65 0.19 12.58 -6.16
C GLY A 65 -0.80 11.91 -5.20
N LEU A 66 -0.43 10.80 -4.58
CA LEU A 66 -1.22 10.05 -3.59
C LEU A 66 -0.70 10.27 -2.15
N ASP A 67 -0.42 11.53 -1.79
CA ASP A 67 0.09 11.91 -0.46
C ASP A 67 -0.85 11.49 0.67
N GLU A 68 -2.16 11.45 0.42
CA GLU A 68 -3.17 11.02 1.38
C GLU A 68 -3.04 9.54 1.77
N CYS A 69 -2.31 8.76 0.99
CA CYS A 69 -2.05 7.34 1.26
C CYS A 69 -0.84 7.13 2.19
N VAL A 70 -0.14 8.19 2.60
CA VAL A 70 1.06 8.10 3.45
C VAL A 70 0.77 8.58 4.86
N THR A 71 0.92 7.67 5.83
CA THR A 71 0.74 7.93 7.26
C THR A 71 2.09 8.01 8.00
N THR A 72 2.06 8.43 9.26
CA THR A 72 3.26 8.66 10.08
C THR A 72 3.32 7.80 11.35
N SER A 73 2.25 7.05 11.67
CA SER A 73 2.19 6.20 12.85
C SER A 73 1.24 5.02 12.66
N HIS A 74 1.41 3.97 13.48
CA HIS A 74 0.54 2.79 13.46
C HIS A 74 -0.92 3.16 13.76
N GLN A 75 -1.13 4.11 14.68
CA GLN A 75 -2.45 4.62 15.04
C GLN A 75 -3.12 5.30 13.84
N GLU A 76 -2.35 6.07 13.07
CA GLU A 76 -2.85 6.75 11.87
C GLU A 76 -3.17 5.75 10.74
N VAL A 77 -2.35 4.70 10.56
CA VAL A 77 -2.67 3.60 9.63
C VAL A 77 -4.04 2.99 9.96
N VAL A 78 -4.27 2.65 11.23
CA VAL A 78 -5.53 2.02 11.66
C VAL A 78 -6.71 2.96 11.46
N ALA A 79 -6.57 4.24 11.85
CA ALA A 79 -7.61 5.23 11.68
C ALA A 79 -7.98 5.44 10.20
N ARG A 80 -6.96 5.58 9.34
CA ARG A 80 -7.16 5.78 7.90
C ARG A 80 -7.78 4.55 7.22
N ALA A 81 -7.31 3.36 7.57
CA ALA A 81 -7.88 2.12 7.05
C ALA A 81 -9.36 1.98 7.45
N ALA A 82 -9.70 2.29 8.70
CA ALA A 82 -11.08 2.25 9.17
C ALA A 82 -11.98 3.25 8.43
N GLU A 83 -11.49 4.46 8.18
CA GLU A 83 -12.18 5.47 7.37
C GLU A 83 -12.44 4.97 5.94
N TRP A 84 -11.42 4.43 5.27
CA TRP A 84 -11.54 3.94 3.89
C TRP A 84 -12.53 2.79 3.74
N ILE A 85 -12.59 1.89 4.74
CA ILE A 85 -13.56 0.79 4.77
C ILE A 85 -15.00 1.31 4.87
N GLN A 86 -15.23 2.42 5.56
CA GLN A 86 -16.57 2.99 5.74
C GLN A 86 -17.07 3.72 4.49
N ILE A 87 -16.18 4.42 3.77
CA ILE A 87 -16.54 5.24 2.60
C ILE A 87 -16.92 4.38 1.38
N ARG A 88 -16.39 3.15 1.29
CA ARG A 88 -16.52 2.29 0.10
C ARG A 88 -17.56 1.17 0.24
N ARG A 89 -18.39 1.21 1.29
CA ARG A 89 -19.62 0.41 1.42
C ARG A 89 -20.84 1.21 0.98
#